data_AF-A0A7S3ADF9-F1
#
_entry.id   AF-A0A7S3ADF9-F1
#
_cell.length_a   1.000
_cell.length_b   1.000
_cell.length_c   1.000
_cell.angle_alpha   90.00
_cell.angle_beta   90.00
_cell.angle_gamma   90.00
#
_symmetry.space_group_name_H-M   'P 1'
#
loop_
_entity.id
_entity.type
_entity.pdbx_description
1 polymer ?
#
loop_
_entity_poly.entity_id
_entity_poly.type
_entity_poly.pdbx_seq_one_letter_code
_entity_poly.pdbx_strand_id
1 'polypeptide(L)'
;MIKLHFHKNAEGKYNCPVLYKTFNHHTHIVAIRTTGNVYSYEAVKELNLKAGSLVDLIDNSPFQRSDIITIQDPTDGSTRELTSFSHVKNNMSAKVEKDTGGVRHTDATSRVMAQLAKSSAAPASATK
;
A
#
# COMPACT_ATOMS: atom_id res chain seq x y z
N MET A 1 16.94 4.12 16.78
CA MET A 1 17.03 3.64 15.38
C MET A 1 16.94 2.12 15.41
N ILE A 2 16.05 1.49 14.66
CA ILE A 2 15.87 0.02 14.63
C ILE A 2 16.52 -0.50 13.35
N LYS A 3 17.35 -1.54 13.45
CA LYS A 3 17.97 -2.19 12.30
C LYS A 3 17.04 -3.27 11.76
N LEU A 4 16.72 -3.22 10.47
CA LEU A 4 15.88 -4.22 9.83
C LEU A 4 16.72 -5.32 9.19
N HIS A 5 16.31 -6.56 9.42
CA HIS A 5 16.97 -7.77 8.94
C HIS A 5 16.14 -8.40 7.82
N PHE A 6 16.57 -8.17 6.58
CA PHE A 6 15.97 -8.77 5.39
C PHE A 6 16.74 -10.01 4.96
N HIS A 7 16.00 -11.09 4.70
CA HIS A 7 16.56 -12.33 4.17
C HIS A 7 16.53 -12.33 2.65
N LYS A 8 17.56 -12.91 2.03
CA LYS A 8 17.67 -13.09 0.58
C LYS A 8 17.66 -14.57 0.26
N ASN A 9 16.98 -14.94 -0.83
CA ASN A 9 17.04 -16.28 -1.39
C ASN A 9 18.36 -16.48 -2.18
N ALA A 10 18.55 -17.69 -2.73
CA ALA A 10 19.72 -18.03 -3.55
C ALA A 10 19.85 -17.17 -4.84
N GLU A 11 18.74 -16.60 -5.31
CA GLU A 11 18.70 -15.67 -6.46
C GLU A 11 19.00 -14.21 -6.06
N GLY A 12 19.29 -13.95 -4.77
CA GLY A 12 19.55 -12.61 -4.25
C GLY A 12 18.31 -11.72 -4.05
N LYS A 13 17.10 -12.27 -4.23
CA LYS A 13 15.83 -11.56 -4.02
C LYS A 13 15.41 -11.63 -2.56
N TYR A 14 14.83 -10.55 -2.05
CA TYR A 14 14.32 -10.51 -0.68
C TYR A 14 13.11 -11.42 -0.52
N ASN A 15 13.11 -12.25 0.51
CA ASN A 15 12.05 -13.21 0.77
C ASN A 15 11.72 -13.32 2.26
N CYS A 16 10.52 -13.83 2.54
CA CYS A 16 10.15 -14.25 3.88
C CYS A 16 10.98 -15.49 4.26
N PRO A 17 11.71 -15.47 5.38
CA PRO A 17 12.56 -16.60 5.79
C PRO A 17 11.78 -17.86 6.18
N VAL A 18 10.51 -17.73 6.53
CA VAL A 18 9.67 -18.84 7.00
C VAL A 18 8.86 -19.47 5.86
N LEU A 19 8.16 -18.63 5.10
CA LEU A 19 7.31 -19.10 3.99
C LEU A 19 8.08 -19.21 2.66
N TYR A 20 9.34 -18.78 2.61
CA TYR A 20 10.19 -18.71 1.42
C TYR A 20 9.60 -17.92 0.24
N LYS A 21 8.48 -17.20 0.45
CA LYS A 21 7.84 -16.34 -0.54
C LYS A 21 8.68 -15.09 -0.78
N THR A 22 8.95 -14.79 -2.05
CA THR A 22 9.66 -13.57 -2.44
C THR A 22 8.76 -12.35 -2.24
N PHE A 23 9.30 -11.27 -1.70
CA PHE A 23 8.57 -10.02 -1.54
C PHE A 23 8.37 -9.31 -2.88
N ASN A 24 7.18 -8.74 -3.09
CA ASN A 24 6.81 -7.99 -4.30
C ASN A 24 5.92 -6.78 -3.96
N HIS A 25 5.50 -6.02 -4.97
CA HIS A 25 4.67 -4.82 -4.78
C HIS A 25 3.30 -5.07 -4.15
N HIS A 26 2.84 -6.32 -4.11
CA HIS A 26 1.56 -6.74 -3.57
C HIS A 26 1.71 -7.63 -2.34
N THR A 27 2.92 -7.79 -1.80
CA THR A 27 3.10 -8.52 -0.53
C THR A 27 2.87 -7.58 0.64
N HIS A 28 2.11 -8.05 1.63
CA HIS A 28 2.02 -7.38 2.93
C HIS A 28 3.26 -7.77 3.75
N ILE A 29 4.12 -6.80 4.03
CA ILE A 29 5.41 -6.98 4.69
C ILE A 29 5.36 -6.36 6.08
N VAL A 30 5.79 -7.11 7.08
CA VAL A 30 5.87 -6.67 8.48
C VAL A 30 7.24 -6.95 9.06
N ALA A 31 7.66 -6.14 10.03
CA ALA A 31 8.84 -6.37 10.85
C ALA A 31 8.46 -6.49 12.32
N ILE A 32 9.21 -7.30 13.06
CA ILE A 32 9.08 -7.36 14.51
C ILE A 32 10.04 -6.34 15.12
N ARG A 33 9.53 -5.44 15.97
CA ARG A 33 10.29 -4.32 16.55
C ARG A 33 11.49 -4.79 17.39
N THR A 34 11.33 -5.88 18.12
CA THR A 34 12.33 -6.37 19.09
C THR A 34 13.56 -6.93 18.40
N THR A 35 13.37 -7.72 17.35
CA THR A 35 14.43 -8.43 16.62
C THR A 35 14.84 -7.71 15.32
N GLY A 36 13.94 -6.91 14.75
CA GLY A 36 14.10 -6.29 13.45
C GLY A 36 13.91 -7.25 12.27
N ASN A 37 13.54 -8.51 12.52
CA ASN A 37 13.33 -9.51 11.48
C ASN A 37 12.09 -9.19 10.64
N VAL A 38 12.24 -9.32 9.32
CA VAL A 38 11.20 -8.99 8.34
C VAL A 38 10.53 -10.26 7.81
N TYR A 39 9.21 -10.27 7.87
CA TYR A 39 8.36 -11.39 7.49
C TYR A 39 7.23 -10.97 6.55
N SER A 40 6.63 -11.95 5.87
CA SER A 40 5.30 -11.77 5.30
C SER A 40 4.28 -11.71 6.43
N TYR A 41 3.31 -10.81 6.35
CA TYR A 41 2.21 -10.72 7.31
C TYR A 41 1.46 -12.05 7.46
N GLU A 42 1.35 -12.81 6.38
CA GLU A 42 0.74 -14.14 6.39
C GLU A 42 1.45 -15.09 7.38
N ALA A 43 2.79 -15.05 7.44
CA ALA A 43 3.56 -15.90 8.34
C ALA A 43 3.26 -15.55 9.80
N VAL A 44 3.32 -14.26 10.14
CA VAL A 44 3.04 -13.75 11.49
C VAL A 44 1.57 -13.99 11.86
N LYS A 45 0.64 -13.87 10.91
CA LYS A 45 -0.78 -14.11 11.14
C LYS A 45 -1.06 -15.56 11.48
N GLU A 46 -0.57 -16.50 10.69
CA GLU A 46 -0.84 -17.93 10.88
C GLU A 46 -0.08 -18.51 12.09
N LEU A 47 1.22 -18.22 12.20
CA LEU A 47 2.10 -18.87 13.17
C LEU A 47 2.16 -18.16 14.52
N ASN A 48 1.87 -16.86 14.58
CA ASN A 48 1.89 -16.11 15.83
C ASN A 48 0.48 -15.69 16.28
N LEU A 49 -0.22 -14.88 15.48
CA LEU A 49 -1.48 -14.27 15.91
C LEU A 49 -2.60 -15.28 16.10
N LYS A 50 -2.73 -16.25 15.19
CA LYS A 50 -3.73 -17.33 15.28
C LYS A 50 -3.33 -18.41 16.28
N ALA A 51 -2.07 -18.82 16.30
CA ALA A 51 -1.58 -19.82 17.24
C ALA A 51 -1.51 -19.32 18.69
N GLY A 52 -1.51 -18.00 18.91
CA GLY A 52 -1.35 -17.39 20.23
C GLY A 52 0.09 -17.37 20.74
N SER A 53 1.05 -17.78 19.92
CA SER A 53 2.48 -17.82 20.26
C SER A 53 3.18 -16.57 19.74
N LEU A 54 3.33 -15.54 20.59
CA LEU A 54 3.99 -14.28 20.20
C LEU A 54 5.50 -14.35 20.46
N VAL A 55 6.18 -15.21 19.69
CA VAL A 55 7.64 -15.38 19.70
C VAL A 55 8.17 -15.27 18.28
N ASP A 56 9.30 -14.60 18.11
CA ASP A 56 9.93 -14.43 16.80
C ASP A 56 10.24 -15.80 16.18
N LEU A 57 9.96 -15.94 14.88
CA LEU A 57 9.97 -17.23 14.19
C LEU A 57 11.39 -17.74 13.86
N ILE A 58 12.43 -16.91 14.06
CA ILE A 58 13.84 -17.28 13.82
C ILE A 58 14.57 -17.46 15.15
N ASP A 59 14.50 -16.45 16.02
CA ASP A 59 15.31 -16.41 17.25
C ASP A 59 14.54 -16.77 18.54
N ASN A 60 13.23 -17.01 18.43
CA ASN A 60 12.33 -17.32 19.56
C ASN A 60 12.24 -16.22 20.62
N SER A 61 12.63 -14.98 20.31
CA SER A 61 12.48 -13.85 21.23
C SER A 61 11.00 -13.51 21.42
N PRO A 62 10.52 -13.34 22.66
CA PRO A 62 9.14 -12.94 22.90
C PRO A 62 8.91 -11.51 22.37
N PHE A 63 7.73 -11.27 21.81
CA PHE A 63 7.30 -9.93 21.37
C PHE A 63 5.82 -9.71 21.67
N GLN A 64 5.36 -8.46 21.60
CA GLN A 64 3.95 -8.10 21.78
C GLN A 64 3.27 -7.79 20.46
N ARG A 65 1.93 -7.83 20.41
CA ARG A 65 1.19 -7.45 19.19
C ARG A 65 1.49 -6.02 18.73
N SER A 66 1.79 -5.11 19.65
CA SER A 66 2.24 -3.73 19.40
C SER A 66 3.63 -3.61 18.77
N ASP A 67 4.42 -4.68 18.83
CA ASP A 67 5.75 -4.75 18.23
C ASP A 67 5.72 -5.13 16.75
N ILE A 68 4.56 -5.52 16.22
CA ILE A 68 4.39 -5.79 14.80
C ILE A 68 4.30 -4.45 14.06
N ILE A 69 5.32 -4.14 13.28
CA ILE A 69 5.40 -2.91 12.47
C ILE A 69 5.10 -3.28 11.02
N THR A 70 4.06 -2.71 10.45
CA THR A 70 3.77 -2.84 9.03
C THR A 70 4.70 -1.95 8.22
N ILE A 71 5.48 -2.57 7.33
CA ILE A 71 6.34 -1.87 6.37
C ILE A 71 5.54 -1.52 5.11
N GLN A 72 4.73 -2.47 4.64
CA GLN A 72 3.93 -2.33 3.44
C GLN A 72 2.63 -3.09 3.61
N ASP A 73 1.51 -2.41 3.36
CA ASP A 73 0.20 -3.02 3.24
C ASP A 73 -0.42 -2.67 1.87
N PRO A 74 -0.52 -3.63 0.93
CA PRO A 74 -1.13 -3.40 -0.38
C PRO A 74 -2.65 -3.19 -0.32
N THR A 75 -3.28 -3.54 0.80
CA THR A 75 -4.72 -3.38 1.03
C THR A 75 -5.07 -2.00 1.57
N ASP A 76 -4.09 -1.28 2.13
CA ASP A 76 -4.28 0.09 2.58
C ASP A 76 -4.33 1.03 1.37
N GLY A 77 -5.53 1.53 1.08
CA GLY A 77 -5.82 2.46 -0.02
C GLY A 77 -5.38 3.90 0.25
N SER A 78 -4.93 4.22 1.47
CA SER A 78 -4.53 5.58 1.88
C SER A 78 -3.46 6.18 0.97
N THR A 79 -2.52 5.37 0.50
CA THR A 79 -1.44 5.78 -0.42
C THR A 79 -1.92 6.04 -1.86
N ARG A 80 -3.13 5.60 -2.22
CA ARG A 80 -3.74 5.77 -3.55
C ARG A 80 -4.75 6.93 -3.61
N GLU A 81 -4.90 7.70 -2.53
CA GLU A 81 -5.80 8.85 -2.50
C GLU A 81 -5.34 9.93 -3.49
N LEU A 82 -6.05 10.04 -4.62
CA LEU A 82 -5.80 11.04 -5.66
C LEU A 82 -5.86 12.49 -5.15
N THR A 83 -6.58 12.70 -4.05
CA THR A 83 -6.71 13.98 -3.35
C THR A 83 -5.43 14.40 -2.61
N SER A 84 -4.52 13.45 -2.36
CA SER A 84 -3.31 13.69 -1.57
C SER A 84 -2.09 14.09 -2.40
N PHE A 85 -2.16 13.97 -3.74
CA PHE A 85 -1.06 14.33 -4.63
C PHE A 85 -0.78 15.84 -4.60
N SER A 86 0.51 16.20 -4.48
CA SER A 86 0.95 17.60 -4.37
C SER A 86 0.49 18.46 -5.54
N HIS A 87 0.39 17.93 -6.76
CA HIS A 87 -0.11 18.68 -7.93
C HIS A 87 -1.60 19.01 -7.85
N VAL A 88 -2.40 18.14 -7.21
CA VAL A 88 -3.84 18.35 -6.96
C VAL A 88 -4.04 19.33 -5.81
N LYS A 89 -3.25 19.20 -4.73
CA LYS A 89 -3.30 20.11 -3.57
C LYS A 89 -2.77 21.51 -3.86
N ASN A 90 -1.72 21.62 -4.69
CA ASN A 90 -1.06 22.90 -4.97
C ASN A 90 -1.59 23.59 -6.23
N ASN A 91 -2.67 23.06 -6.85
CA ASN A 91 -3.26 23.58 -8.08
C ASN A 91 -2.22 23.94 -9.15
N MET A 92 -1.16 23.12 -9.25
CA MET A 92 -0.13 23.33 -10.27
C MET A 92 -0.72 22.86 -11.59
N SER A 93 -1.26 23.81 -12.36
CA SER A 93 -1.68 23.56 -13.73
C SER A 93 -0.45 23.22 -14.56
N ALA A 94 -0.23 21.92 -14.80
CA ALA A 94 0.60 21.53 -15.92
C ALA A 94 -0.08 22.13 -17.17
N LYS A 95 0.61 23.05 -17.86
CA LYS A 95 0.24 23.42 -19.22
C LYS A 95 0.44 22.16 -20.07
N VAL A 96 -0.57 21.31 -20.10
CA VAL A 96 -0.65 20.23 -21.07
C VAL A 96 -0.94 20.92 -22.39
N GLU A 97 0.09 21.09 -23.21
CA GLU A 97 -0.13 21.25 -24.64
C GLU A 97 -0.93 20.03 -25.08
N LYS A 98 -2.12 20.26 -25.63
CA LYS A 98 -3.05 19.21 -26.05
C LYS A 98 -2.37 18.35 -27.12
N ASP A 99 -1.79 17.24 -26.71
CA ASP A 99 -1.57 16.13 -27.64
C ASP A 99 -2.88 15.33 -27.74
N THR A 100 -3.59 15.53 -28.84
CA THR A 100 -4.86 14.85 -29.17
C THR A 100 -4.60 13.41 -29.65
N GLY A 101 -3.77 12.66 -28.94
CA GLY A 101 -3.37 11.29 -29.26
C GLY A 101 -4.25 10.24 -28.59
N GLY A 102 -5.41 9.94 -29.19
CA GLY A 102 -6.11 8.64 -29.11
C GLY A 102 -6.16 7.91 -27.77
N VAL A 103 -6.94 8.42 -26.81
CA VAL A 103 -7.32 7.65 -25.61
C VAL A 103 -8.33 6.56 -26.01
N ARG A 104 -7.97 5.28 -25.79
CA ARG A 104 -8.92 4.16 -25.94
C ARG A 104 -9.96 4.22 -24.82
N HIS A 105 -11.17 4.66 -25.14
CA HIS A 105 -12.31 4.59 -24.23
C HIS A 105 -12.74 3.13 -24.05
N THR A 106 -12.74 2.65 -22.80
CA THR A 106 -13.52 1.47 -22.37
C THR A 106 -14.83 1.94 -21.75
N ASP A 107 -15.88 1.11 -21.76
CA ASP A 107 -17.22 1.51 -21.29
C ASP A 107 -17.25 2.09 -19.87
N ALA A 108 -16.32 1.67 -19.00
CA ALA A 108 -16.18 2.20 -17.66
C ALA A 108 -15.76 3.68 -17.65
N THR A 109 -14.85 4.08 -18.55
CA THR A 109 -14.39 5.48 -18.64
C THR A 109 -15.48 6.42 -19.15
N SER A 110 -16.35 5.97 -20.05
CA SER A 110 -17.47 6.77 -20.58
C SER A 110 -18.49 7.14 -19.50
N ARG A 111 -18.76 6.21 -18.57
CA ARG A 111 -19.73 6.43 -17.48
C ARG A 111 -19.25 7.46 -16.47
N VAL A 112 -17.98 7.40 -16.11
CA VAL A 112 -17.37 8.34 -15.16
C VAL A 112 -17.34 9.76 -15.75
N MET A 113 -17.03 9.90 -17.05
CA MET A 113 -17.03 11.20 -17.73
C MET A 113 -18.45 11.81 -17.81
N ALA A 114 -19.47 11.00 -18.07
CA ALA A 114 -20.86 11.44 -18.07
C ALA A 114 -21.31 11.92 -16.67
N GLN A 115 -20.84 11.25 -15.62
CA GLN A 115 -21.19 11.57 -14.24
C GLN A 115 -20.50 12.87 -13.77
N LEU A 116 -19.25 13.09 -14.18
CA LEU A 116 -18.52 14.33 -13.92
C LEU A 116 -19.17 15.53 -14.63
N ALA A 117 -19.54 15.38 -15.91
CA ALA A 117 -20.24 16.42 -16.67
C ALA A 117 -21.59 16.80 -16.05
N LYS A 118 -22.29 15.83 -15.45
CA LYS A 118 -23.57 16.06 -14.76
C LYS A 118 -23.39 16.75 -13.41
N SER A 119 -22.29 16.49 -12.70
CA SER A 119 -21.98 17.13 -11.42
C SER A 119 -21.51 18.59 -11.55
N SER A 120 -20.90 18.97 -12.68
CA SER A 120 -20.43 20.34 -12.90
C SER A 120 -21.51 21.32 -13.38
N ALA A 121 -22.76 20.86 -13.56
CA ALA A 121 -23.84 21.63 -14.18
C ALA A 121 -24.98 22.04 -13.22
N ALA A 122 -24.80 21.98 -11.90
CA ALA A 122 -25.78 22.51 -10.94
C ALA A 122 -25.36 23.94 -10.49
N PRO A 123 -26.15 24.99 -10.78
CA PRO A 123 -25.75 26.38 -10.58
C PRO A 123 -25.83 26.83 -9.12
N ALA A 124 -24.90 27.71 -8.78
CA ALA A 124 -24.86 28.46 -7.53
C ALA A 124 -26.04 29.44 -7.38
N SER A 125 -26.45 29.62 -6.13
CA SER A 125 -27.14 30.78 -5.52
C SER A 125 -28.54 31.19 -5.99
N ALA A 126 -29.49 31.13 -5.06
CA ALA A 126 -30.58 32.10 -4.95
C ALA A 126 -30.77 32.45 -3.46
N THR A 127 -30.22 33.60 -3.05
CA THR A 127 -30.51 34.27 -1.78
C THR A 127 -31.09 35.63 -2.14
N LYS A 128 -32.31 35.91 -1.71
CA LYS A 128 -32.82 37.26 -1.51
C LYS A 128 -33.76 37.24 -0.32
#